data_AF-A0A2V3HX70-F1
#
_entry.id   AF-A0A2V3HX70-F1
#
_cell.length_a   1.000
_cell.length_b   1.000
_cell.length_c   1.000
_cell.angle_alpha   90.00
_cell.angle_beta   90.00
_cell.angle_gamma   90.00
#
_symmetry.space_group_name_H-M   'P 1'
#
loop_
_entity.id
_entity.type
_entity.pdbx_description
1 polymer ?
#
loop_
_entity_poly.entity_id
_entity_poly.type
_entity_poly.pdbx_seq_one_letter_code
_entity_poly.pdbx_strand_id
1 'polypeptide(L)'
;MPSKKKKKSSKSNELLKNKIIAPILIAFIFGSILSYVVIQPQVDSLKTNEDVLESQISFLEKQITKLKIKESELSQSQTIVNDLQSQVTSNELENEAMSQKISSLNNELNVLENQLQDNKIQLSDSILRAEISESELSKLNSRLDSITTTIEKFENDKLLLVELRKEIPSSRNEAHDHWNRVKGIAVVSDPTLGPKIDKVISMIDAYYDWLDDQPGVNSTDTDFFNWIVEGNISGAINYTSEIGQFQNDALLAVIIRMDAAISLVS
;
A
#
# COMPACT_ATOMS: atom_id res chain seq x y z
N MET A 1 169.21 -48.13 22.60
CA MET A 1 170.38 -47.77 21.74
C MET A 1 169.94 -46.71 20.72
N PRO A 2 170.84 -45.85 20.20
CA PRO A 2 170.94 -44.42 20.58
C PRO A 2 170.48 -43.43 19.46
N SER A 3 170.67 -42.10 19.46
CA SER A 3 171.43 -41.14 20.30
C SER A 3 170.76 -39.73 20.27
N LYS A 4 170.83 -38.89 21.32
CA LYS A 4 171.71 -37.67 21.47
C LYS A 4 171.86 -36.80 20.18
N LYS A 5 171.76 -35.46 20.18
CA LYS A 5 172.27 -34.39 21.08
C LYS A 5 171.36 -33.14 21.02
N LYS A 6 170.90 -32.56 22.15
CA LYS A 6 171.39 -31.38 22.94
C LYS A 6 171.12 -29.94 22.41
N LYS A 7 170.26 -29.20 23.16
CA LYS A 7 170.36 -27.81 23.73
C LYS A 7 170.69 -26.59 22.79
N LYS A 8 170.20 -25.35 23.01
CA LYS A 8 169.72 -24.67 24.26
C LYS A 8 168.93 -23.35 24.00
N SER A 9 167.98 -22.98 24.89
CA SER A 9 167.48 -21.60 25.23
C SER A 9 166.74 -20.76 24.14
N SER A 10 165.75 -19.89 24.42
CA SER A 10 165.20 -19.30 25.67
C SER A 10 163.74 -18.80 25.52
N LYS A 11 162.94 -18.76 26.62
CA LYS A 11 161.73 -17.94 27.01
C LYS A 11 160.90 -17.17 25.94
N SER A 12 159.57 -16.91 26.08
CA SER A 12 158.48 -17.30 27.01
C SER A 12 157.16 -16.57 26.63
N ASN A 13 155.95 -17.17 26.73
CA ASN A 13 154.75 -16.56 27.37
C ASN A 13 153.40 -17.31 27.19
N GLU A 14 152.49 -16.95 28.12
CA GLU A 14 151.01 -16.96 28.11
C GLU A 14 150.17 -18.23 28.40
N LEU A 15 149.16 -17.99 29.27
CA LEU A 15 148.40 -18.99 30.02
C LEU A 15 147.05 -18.39 30.52
N LEU A 16 146.21 -17.85 29.61
CA LEU A 16 144.95 -17.14 29.97
C LEU A 16 143.79 -17.39 28.98
N LYS A 17 142.96 -18.42 29.19
CA LYS A 17 141.66 -18.57 28.48
C LYS A 17 140.43 -19.02 29.29
N ASN A 18 140.58 -19.60 30.49
CA ASN A 18 139.46 -20.25 31.20
C ASN A 18 138.70 -19.41 32.26
N LYS A 19 138.83 -18.07 32.30
CA LYS A 19 138.17 -17.23 33.33
C LYS A 19 137.09 -16.24 32.86
N ILE A 20 136.86 -16.08 31.54
CA ILE A 20 135.96 -15.04 31.01
C ILE A 20 134.58 -15.57 30.58
N ILE A 21 134.47 -16.87 30.27
CA ILE A 21 133.24 -17.47 29.69
C ILE A 21 132.11 -17.60 30.74
N ALA A 22 132.45 -17.97 31.98
CA ALA A 22 131.48 -18.16 33.06
C ALA A 22 130.63 -16.91 33.39
N PRO A 23 131.19 -15.71 33.63
CA PRO A 23 130.37 -14.52 33.94
C PRO A 23 129.50 -14.07 32.76
N ILE A 24 129.90 -14.32 31.50
CA ILE A 24 129.10 -13.97 30.32
C ILE A 24 127.88 -14.89 30.19
N LEU A 25 128.06 -16.21 30.38
CA LEU A 25 126.93 -17.16 30.43
C LEU A 25 125.98 -16.84 31.58
N ILE A 26 126.51 -16.52 32.77
CA ILE A 26 125.69 -16.12 33.92
C ILE A 26 124.93 -14.82 33.60
N ALA A 27 125.58 -13.79 33.02
CA ALA A 27 124.91 -12.56 32.63
C ALA A 27 123.87 -12.74 31.52
N PHE A 28 124.08 -13.67 30.58
CA PHE A 28 123.10 -13.99 29.54
C PHE A 28 121.90 -14.78 30.10
N ILE A 29 122.14 -15.73 31.02
CA ILE A 29 121.09 -16.48 31.71
C ILE A 29 120.29 -15.57 32.64
N PHE A 30 120.95 -14.78 33.49
CA PHE A 30 120.27 -13.78 34.34
C PHE A 30 119.60 -12.67 33.52
N GLY A 31 120.19 -12.23 32.41
CA GLY A 31 119.57 -11.26 31.50
C GLY A 31 118.33 -11.82 30.82
N SER A 32 118.36 -13.08 30.40
CA SER A 32 117.19 -13.79 29.84
C SER A 32 116.12 -14.02 30.90
N ILE A 33 116.49 -14.40 32.12
CA ILE A 33 115.56 -14.59 33.24
C ILE A 33 114.97 -13.25 33.70
N LEU A 34 115.75 -12.17 33.85
CA LEU A 34 115.22 -10.83 34.16
C LEU A 34 114.31 -10.33 33.03
N SER A 35 114.69 -10.51 31.77
CA SER A 35 113.86 -10.15 30.63
C SER A 35 112.53 -10.91 30.68
N TYR A 36 112.56 -12.23 30.93
CA TYR A 36 111.36 -13.05 31.12
C TYR A 36 110.52 -12.58 32.32
N VAL A 37 111.13 -12.34 33.49
CA VAL A 37 110.43 -11.90 34.72
C VAL A 37 109.83 -10.49 34.60
N VAL A 38 110.44 -9.59 33.81
CA VAL A 38 109.91 -8.24 33.56
C VAL A 38 108.85 -8.24 32.45
N ILE A 39 108.97 -9.11 31.44
CA ILE A 39 108.07 -9.18 30.29
C ILE A 39 106.84 -10.06 30.57
N GLN A 40 106.95 -11.16 31.31
CA GLN A 40 105.82 -12.06 31.60
C GLN A 40 104.62 -11.34 32.24
N PRO A 41 104.76 -10.50 33.29
CA PRO A 41 103.63 -9.77 33.86
C PRO A 41 102.98 -8.79 32.86
N GLN A 42 103.75 -8.29 31.89
CA GLN A 42 103.24 -7.44 30.81
C GLN A 42 102.49 -8.29 29.76
N VAL A 43 102.99 -9.48 29.42
CA VAL A 43 102.31 -10.43 28.53
C VAL A 43 101.02 -10.97 29.16
N ASP A 44 101.04 -11.33 30.45
CA ASP A 44 99.87 -11.83 31.17
C ASP A 44 98.79 -10.75 31.33
N SER A 45 99.18 -9.51 31.61
CA SER A 45 98.23 -8.39 31.67
C SER A 45 97.70 -7.98 30.28
N LEU A 46 98.51 -8.07 29.23
CA LEU A 46 98.04 -7.92 27.84
C LEU A 46 97.06 -9.03 27.47
N LYS A 47 97.34 -10.29 27.82
CA LYS A 47 96.44 -11.43 27.57
C LYS A 47 95.12 -11.29 28.34
N THR A 48 95.19 -10.88 29.61
CA THR A 48 93.99 -10.62 30.43
C THR A 48 93.15 -9.49 29.83
N ASN A 49 93.78 -8.43 29.31
CA ASN A 49 93.08 -7.35 28.61
C ASN A 49 92.47 -7.80 27.27
N GLU A 50 93.16 -8.65 26.52
CA GLU A 50 92.65 -9.27 25.28
C GLU A 50 91.38 -10.08 25.57
N ASP A 51 91.41 -10.96 26.58
CA ASP A 51 90.26 -11.79 26.98
C ASP A 51 89.07 -10.94 27.46
N VAL A 52 89.33 -9.83 28.16
CA VAL A 52 88.29 -8.87 28.57
C VAL A 52 87.69 -8.14 27.37
N LEU A 53 88.51 -7.73 26.40
CA LEU A 53 88.05 -7.09 25.16
C LEU A 53 87.24 -8.05 24.30
N GLU A 54 87.66 -9.31 24.15
CA GLU A 54 86.93 -10.34 23.42
C GLU A 54 85.55 -10.62 24.06
N SER A 55 85.49 -10.67 25.40
CA SER A 55 84.23 -10.78 26.14
C SER A 55 83.30 -9.56 25.93
N GLN A 56 83.86 -8.35 25.90
CA GLN A 56 83.10 -7.12 25.61
C GLN A 56 82.58 -7.11 24.15
N ILE A 57 83.39 -7.53 23.18
CA ILE A 57 82.99 -7.68 21.78
C ILE A 57 81.82 -8.67 21.68
N SER A 58 81.94 -9.87 22.27
CA SER A 58 80.86 -10.87 22.26
C SER A 58 79.57 -10.37 22.92
N PHE A 59 79.67 -9.55 23.97
CA PHE A 59 78.50 -8.92 24.59
C PHE A 59 77.86 -7.86 23.67
N LEU A 60 78.67 -7.01 23.03
CA LEU A 60 78.20 -6.00 22.08
C LEU A 60 77.55 -6.64 20.85
N GLU A 61 78.09 -7.72 20.30
CA GLU A 61 77.50 -8.49 19.19
C GLU A 61 76.12 -9.07 19.55
N LYS A 62 75.96 -9.58 20.79
CA LYS A 62 74.66 -10.04 21.31
C LYS A 62 73.65 -8.89 21.44
N GLN A 63 74.12 -7.69 21.79
CA GLN A 63 73.26 -6.50 21.85
C GLN A 63 72.89 -5.98 20.47
N ILE A 64 73.82 -5.97 19.51
CA ILE A 64 73.58 -5.58 18.11
C ILE A 64 72.58 -6.53 17.44
N THR A 65 72.74 -7.85 17.61
CA THR A 65 71.79 -8.84 17.06
C THR A 65 70.40 -8.69 17.67
N LYS A 66 70.30 -8.46 18.98
CA LYS A 66 69.03 -8.18 19.67
C LYS A 66 68.37 -6.87 19.21
N LEU A 67 69.15 -5.82 18.95
CA LEU A 67 68.64 -4.56 18.40
C LEU A 67 68.12 -4.75 16.96
N LYS A 68 68.85 -5.49 16.12
CA LYS A 68 68.43 -5.79 14.74
C LYS A 68 67.14 -6.60 14.66
N ILE A 69 66.92 -7.52 15.60
CA ILE A 69 65.64 -8.24 15.73
C ILE A 69 64.52 -7.26 16.09
N LYS A 70 64.72 -6.41 17.11
CA LYS A 70 63.73 -5.39 17.51
C LYS A 70 63.40 -4.39 16.41
N GLU A 71 64.38 -4.00 15.59
CA GLU A 71 64.18 -3.12 14.44
C GLU A 71 63.30 -3.80 13.37
N SER A 72 63.51 -5.09 13.12
CA SER A 72 62.65 -5.89 12.25
C SER A 72 61.23 -6.04 12.79
N GLU A 73 61.07 -6.31 14.09
CA GLU A 73 59.76 -6.40 14.78
C GLU A 73 59.02 -5.06 14.72
N LEU A 74 59.73 -3.95 14.93
CA LEU A 74 59.16 -2.59 14.85
C LEU A 74 58.70 -2.26 13.42
N SER A 75 59.48 -2.63 12.41
CA SER A 75 59.12 -2.44 10.99
C SER A 75 57.87 -3.25 10.58
N GLN A 76 57.77 -4.50 11.06
CA GLN A 76 56.56 -5.31 10.88
C GLN A 76 55.35 -4.70 11.60
N SER A 77 55.52 -4.26 12.86
CA SER A 77 54.47 -3.59 13.63
C SER A 77 53.98 -2.31 12.94
N GLN A 78 54.89 -1.49 12.39
CA GLN A 78 54.52 -0.29 11.64
C GLN A 78 53.71 -0.63 10.37
N THR A 79 54.05 -1.73 9.69
CA THR A 79 53.31 -2.20 8.52
C THR A 79 51.88 -2.62 8.89
N ILE A 80 51.73 -3.36 10.00
CA ILE A 80 50.42 -3.77 10.54
C ILE A 80 49.58 -2.54 10.96
N VAL A 81 50.19 -1.55 11.62
CA VAL A 81 49.51 -0.30 12.00
C VAL A 81 49.01 0.45 10.76
N ASN A 82 49.81 0.56 9.70
CA ASN A 82 49.40 1.23 8.46
C ASN A 82 48.24 0.50 7.76
N ASP A 83 48.25 -0.84 7.76
CA ASP A 83 47.18 -1.66 7.19
C ASP A 83 45.87 -1.52 8.00
N LEU A 84 45.94 -1.64 9.33
CA LEU A 84 44.80 -1.41 10.23
C LEU A 84 44.23 0.00 10.09
N GLN A 85 45.09 1.03 9.98
CA GLN A 85 44.65 2.40 9.72
C GLN A 85 43.85 2.51 8.41
N SER A 86 44.30 1.81 7.36
CA SER A 86 43.62 1.78 6.06
C SER A 86 42.27 1.05 6.14
N GLN A 87 42.21 -0.07 6.88
CA GLN A 87 40.95 -0.79 7.15
C GLN A 87 39.96 0.06 7.94
N VAL A 88 40.41 0.78 8.98
CA VAL A 88 39.57 1.69 9.77
C VAL A 88 38.95 2.76 8.88
N THR A 89 39.74 3.46 8.06
CA THR A 89 39.21 4.48 7.14
C THR A 89 38.27 3.90 6.09
N SER A 90 38.49 2.68 5.61
CA SER A 90 37.54 2.00 4.71
C SER A 90 36.21 1.72 5.40
N ASN A 91 36.23 1.24 6.65
CA ASN A 91 35.03 0.93 7.42
C ASN A 91 34.26 2.19 7.85
N GLU A 92 34.97 3.30 8.10
CA GLU A 92 34.37 4.62 8.35
C GLU A 92 33.57 5.09 7.14
N LEU A 93 34.15 5.03 5.94
CA LEU A 93 33.48 5.39 4.68
C LEU A 93 32.27 4.49 4.37
N GLU A 94 32.36 3.19 4.65
CA GLU A 94 31.22 2.27 4.47
C GLU A 94 30.08 2.58 5.45
N ASN A 95 30.39 2.89 6.71
CA ASN A 95 29.39 3.33 7.70
C ASN A 95 28.72 4.65 7.31
N GLU A 96 29.48 5.63 6.78
CA GLU A 96 28.91 6.88 6.28
C GLU A 96 27.95 6.64 5.11
N ALA A 97 28.35 5.83 4.12
CA ALA A 97 27.51 5.47 2.98
C ALA A 97 26.22 4.72 3.42
N MET A 98 26.34 3.82 4.39
CA MET A 98 25.20 3.08 4.94
C MET A 98 24.25 3.99 5.75
N SER A 99 24.79 4.96 6.49
CA SER A 99 24.02 5.98 7.21
C SER A 99 23.23 6.90 6.25
N GLN A 100 23.86 7.32 5.14
CA GLN A 100 23.18 8.07 4.08
C GLN A 100 22.06 7.25 3.44
N LYS A 101 22.29 5.95 3.18
CA LYS A 101 21.27 5.04 2.62
C LYS A 101 20.07 4.85 3.55
N ILE A 102 20.31 4.68 4.85
CA ILE A 102 19.24 4.62 5.89
C ILE A 102 18.43 5.93 5.87
N SER A 103 19.11 7.07 5.76
CA SER A 103 18.45 8.39 5.71
C SER A 103 17.57 8.55 4.45
N SER A 104 18.02 8.09 3.29
CA SER A 104 17.20 8.07 2.06
C SER A 104 15.97 7.18 2.21
N LEU A 105 16.15 5.95 2.69
CA LEU A 105 15.06 4.99 2.87
C LEU A 105 14.01 5.47 3.87
N ASN A 106 14.42 6.14 4.96
CA ASN A 106 13.48 6.75 5.90
C ASN A 106 12.66 7.89 5.27
N ASN A 107 13.28 8.69 4.39
CA ASN A 107 12.56 9.74 3.67
C ASN A 107 11.56 9.15 2.65
N GLU A 108 11.96 8.11 1.91
CA GLU A 108 11.09 7.37 0.99
C GLU A 108 9.90 6.72 1.73
N LEU A 109 10.15 6.12 2.90
CA LEU A 109 9.13 5.52 3.76
C LEU A 109 8.12 6.58 4.24
N ASN A 110 8.60 7.73 4.75
CA ASN A 110 7.74 8.84 5.15
C ASN A 110 6.88 9.38 3.99
N VAL A 111 7.44 9.49 2.78
CA VAL A 111 6.66 9.90 1.59
C VAL A 111 5.58 8.87 1.26
N LEU A 112 5.92 7.58 1.28
CA LEU A 112 4.98 6.50 0.99
C LEU A 112 3.87 6.38 2.03
N GLU A 113 4.18 6.59 3.32
CA GLU A 113 3.19 6.60 4.41
C GLU A 113 2.18 7.74 4.26
N ASN A 114 2.65 8.96 3.92
CA ASN A 114 1.76 10.08 3.62
C ASN A 114 0.88 9.80 2.39
N GLN A 115 1.45 9.27 1.30
CA GLN A 115 0.69 8.88 0.11
C GLN A 115 -0.35 7.80 0.40
N LEU A 116 -0.04 6.82 1.27
CA LEU A 116 -0.98 5.78 1.69
C LEU A 116 -2.16 6.39 2.47
N GLN A 117 -1.88 7.35 3.36
CA GLN A 117 -2.90 8.04 4.15
C GLN A 117 -3.80 8.93 3.26
N ASP A 118 -3.23 9.66 2.30
CA ASP A 118 -3.99 10.46 1.32
C ASP A 118 -4.89 9.57 0.45
N ASN A 119 -4.34 8.46 -0.06
CA ASN A 119 -5.11 7.48 -0.84
C ASN A 119 -6.27 6.88 -0.03
N LYS A 120 -6.07 6.62 1.26
CA LYS A 120 -7.11 6.11 2.17
C LYS A 120 -8.24 7.12 2.35
N ILE A 121 -7.92 8.42 2.47
CA ILE A 121 -8.92 9.50 2.55
C ILE A 121 -9.71 9.58 1.23
N GLN A 122 -9.01 9.65 0.08
CA GLN A 122 -9.65 9.71 -1.24
C GLN A 122 -10.54 8.50 -1.53
N LEU A 123 -10.15 7.30 -1.09
CA LEU A 123 -10.98 6.10 -1.21
C LEU A 123 -12.24 6.21 -0.35
N SER A 124 -12.13 6.68 0.90
CA SER A 124 -13.28 6.89 1.80
C SER A 124 -14.29 7.90 1.22
N ASP A 125 -13.80 9.02 0.68
CA ASP A 125 -14.63 10.03 0.02
C ASP A 125 -15.32 9.47 -1.23
N SER A 126 -14.62 8.61 -1.98
CA SER A 126 -15.14 7.98 -3.19
C SER A 126 -16.24 6.96 -2.89
N ILE A 127 -16.10 6.18 -1.81
CA ILE A 127 -17.13 5.26 -1.31
C ILE A 127 -18.38 6.05 -0.89
N LEU A 128 -18.24 7.10 -0.08
CA LEU A 128 -19.35 7.91 0.39
C LEU A 128 -20.12 8.59 -0.77
N ARG A 129 -19.41 9.04 -1.82
CA ARG A 129 -20.04 9.56 -3.04
C ARG A 129 -20.82 8.47 -3.79
N ALA A 130 -20.28 7.25 -3.88
CA ALA A 130 -20.96 6.14 -4.54
C ALA A 130 -22.26 5.74 -3.79
N GLU A 131 -22.23 5.68 -2.46
CA GLU A 131 -23.41 5.40 -1.61
C GLU A 131 -24.52 6.47 -1.80
N ILE A 132 -24.15 7.75 -1.89
CA ILE A 132 -25.09 8.84 -2.18
C ILE A 132 -25.72 8.66 -3.57
N SER A 133 -24.90 8.41 -4.61
CA SER A 133 -25.39 8.20 -5.97
C SER A 133 -26.28 6.95 -6.09
N GLU A 134 -25.99 5.86 -5.37
CA GLU A 134 -26.83 4.67 -5.32
C GLU A 134 -28.20 4.98 -4.65
N SER A 135 -28.20 5.76 -3.57
CA SER A 135 -29.42 6.25 -2.92
C SER A 135 -30.28 7.12 -3.85
N GLU A 136 -29.65 7.99 -4.64
CA GLU A 136 -30.32 8.84 -5.63
C GLU A 136 -30.88 8.02 -6.80
N LEU A 137 -30.13 7.04 -7.32
CA LEU A 137 -30.60 6.12 -8.36
C LEU A 137 -31.80 5.29 -7.89
N SER A 138 -31.79 4.80 -6.65
CA SER A 138 -32.92 4.05 -6.07
C SER A 138 -34.19 4.91 -5.94
N LYS A 139 -34.05 6.19 -5.56
CA LYS A 139 -35.16 7.16 -5.56
C LYS A 139 -35.66 7.46 -6.98
N LEU A 140 -34.76 7.57 -7.96
CA LEU A 140 -35.13 7.79 -9.36
C LEU A 140 -35.87 6.57 -9.94
N ASN A 141 -35.44 5.34 -9.63
CA ASN A 141 -36.11 4.13 -10.09
C ASN A 141 -37.53 4.03 -9.51
N SER A 142 -37.69 4.22 -8.21
CA SER A 142 -39.02 4.18 -7.58
C SER A 142 -39.97 5.29 -8.08
N ARG A 143 -39.45 6.48 -8.42
CA ARG A 143 -40.22 7.51 -9.16
C ARG A 143 -40.62 7.03 -10.56
N LEU A 144 -39.71 6.41 -11.31
CA LEU A 144 -39.97 5.88 -12.65
C LEU A 144 -41.01 4.75 -12.64
N ASP A 145 -40.95 3.83 -11.67
CA ASP A 145 -41.93 2.77 -11.47
C ASP A 145 -43.33 3.35 -11.18
N SER A 146 -43.38 4.40 -10.34
CA SER A 146 -44.61 5.13 -10.01
C SER A 146 -45.20 5.87 -11.22
N ILE A 147 -44.35 6.50 -12.04
CA ILE A 147 -44.75 7.15 -13.30
C ILE A 147 -45.28 6.11 -14.29
N THR A 148 -44.59 4.98 -14.47
CA THR A 148 -45.01 3.88 -15.36
C THR A 148 -46.40 3.36 -14.98
N THR A 149 -46.60 3.03 -13.70
CA THR A 149 -47.90 2.60 -13.15
C THR A 149 -49.01 3.65 -13.37
N THR A 150 -48.65 4.93 -13.36
CA THR A 150 -49.60 6.04 -13.58
C THR A 150 -49.95 6.20 -15.07
N ILE A 151 -49.01 5.95 -15.98
CA ILE A 151 -49.23 5.95 -17.43
C ILE A 151 -50.17 4.82 -17.85
N GLU A 152 -49.93 3.59 -17.37
CA GLU A 152 -50.82 2.44 -17.61
C GLU A 152 -52.27 2.75 -17.20
N LYS A 153 -52.42 3.40 -16.04
CA LYS A 153 -53.72 3.85 -15.54
C LYS A 153 -54.37 4.94 -16.40
N PHE A 154 -53.61 5.91 -16.91
CA PHE A 154 -54.15 6.91 -17.85
C PHE A 154 -54.55 6.31 -19.19
N GLU A 155 -53.93 5.23 -19.63
CA GLU A 155 -54.34 4.54 -20.86
C GLU A 155 -55.74 3.92 -20.70
N ASN A 156 -56.03 3.33 -19.53
CA ASN A 156 -57.38 2.87 -19.19
C ASN A 156 -58.37 4.05 -19.09
N ASP A 157 -57.99 5.15 -18.44
CA ASP A 157 -58.86 6.33 -18.29
C ASP A 157 -59.21 6.96 -19.63
N LYS A 158 -58.24 7.01 -20.56
CA LYS A 158 -58.45 7.43 -21.95
C LYS A 158 -59.45 6.53 -22.66
N LEU A 159 -59.38 5.20 -22.48
CA LEU A 159 -60.36 4.27 -23.06
C LEU A 159 -61.75 4.50 -22.48
N LEU A 160 -61.87 4.71 -21.16
CA LEU A 160 -63.13 5.00 -20.49
C LEU A 160 -63.78 6.28 -21.02
N LEU A 161 -63.01 7.38 -21.11
CA LEU A 161 -63.49 8.65 -21.64
C LEU A 161 -63.87 8.57 -23.13
N VAL A 162 -63.18 7.75 -23.92
CA VAL A 162 -63.55 7.51 -25.34
C VAL A 162 -64.87 6.75 -25.46
N GLU A 163 -65.12 5.75 -24.60
CA GLU A 163 -66.39 5.01 -24.58
C GLU A 163 -67.53 5.91 -24.07
N LEU A 164 -67.32 6.66 -22.99
CA LEU A 164 -68.29 7.60 -22.41
C LEU A 164 -68.71 8.76 -23.32
N ARG A 165 -67.89 9.09 -24.33
CA ARG A 165 -68.20 10.11 -25.34
C ARG A 165 -69.12 9.61 -26.45
N LYS A 166 -69.40 8.30 -26.53
CA LYS A 166 -70.35 7.77 -27.52
C LYS A 166 -71.77 8.18 -27.14
N GLU A 167 -72.64 8.27 -28.15
CA GLU A 167 -74.05 8.54 -27.93
C GLU A 167 -74.70 7.38 -27.16
N ILE A 168 -75.66 7.70 -26.28
CA ILE A 168 -76.44 6.70 -25.54
C ILE A 168 -77.25 5.91 -26.58
N PRO A 169 -77.21 4.56 -26.58
CA PRO A 169 -77.93 3.78 -27.59
C PRO A 169 -79.44 4.00 -27.57
N SER A 170 -80.07 3.91 -28.74
CA SER A 170 -81.51 4.09 -28.89
C SER A 170 -82.32 2.83 -28.62
N SER A 171 -81.69 1.65 -28.55
CA SER A 171 -82.36 0.37 -28.24
C SER A 171 -81.86 -0.27 -26.94
N ARG A 172 -82.76 -0.98 -26.25
CA ARG A 172 -82.50 -1.69 -24.98
C ARG A 172 -81.31 -2.64 -25.04
N ASN A 173 -81.23 -3.45 -26.11
CA ASN A 173 -80.16 -4.43 -26.27
C ASN A 173 -78.79 -3.75 -26.45
N GLU A 174 -78.74 -2.70 -27.29
CA GLU A 174 -77.50 -1.93 -27.49
C GLU A 174 -77.09 -1.16 -26.24
N ALA A 175 -78.04 -0.71 -25.42
CA ALA A 175 -77.79 -0.07 -24.13
C ALA A 175 -77.18 -1.04 -23.12
N HIS A 176 -77.73 -2.24 -22.96
CA HIS A 176 -77.13 -3.30 -22.14
C HIS A 176 -75.71 -3.62 -22.62
N ASP A 177 -75.53 -3.81 -23.94
CA ASP A 177 -74.22 -4.06 -24.55
C ASP A 177 -73.21 -2.92 -24.33
N HIS A 178 -73.64 -1.67 -24.46
CA HIS A 178 -72.78 -0.50 -24.26
C HIS A 178 -72.39 -0.34 -22.79
N TRP A 179 -73.34 -0.37 -21.86
CA TRP A 179 -73.05 -0.17 -20.44
C TRP A 179 -72.27 -1.33 -19.83
N ASN A 180 -72.45 -2.57 -20.32
CA ASN A 180 -71.57 -3.69 -19.93
C ASN A 180 -70.13 -3.54 -20.47
N ARG A 181 -69.94 -3.00 -21.69
CA ARG A 181 -68.59 -2.63 -22.18
C ARG A 181 -67.96 -1.52 -21.35
N VAL A 182 -68.73 -0.46 -21.07
CA VAL A 182 -68.31 0.65 -20.20
C VAL A 182 -67.91 0.13 -18.82
N LYS A 183 -68.69 -0.79 -18.22
CA LYS A 183 -68.37 -1.44 -16.94
C LYS A 183 -67.03 -2.17 -16.99
N GLY A 184 -66.78 -2.95 -18.05
CA GLY A 184 -65.52 -3.66 -18.23
C GLY A 184 -64.30 -2.73 -18.24
N ILE A 185 -64.40 -1.59 -18.93
CA ILE A 185 -63.32 -0.58 -18.97
C ILE A 185 -63.23 0.16 -17.63
N ALA A 186 -64.37 0.58 -17.07
CA ALA A 186 -64.44 1.40 -15.86
C ALA A 186 -63.82 0.70 -14.65
N VAL A 187 -64.08 -0.60 -14.44
CA VAL A 187 -63.51 -1.37 -13.32
C VAL A 187 -61.99 -1.53 -13.43
N VAL A 188 -61.45 -1.59 -14.66
CA VAL A 188 -60.00 -1.63 -14.91
C VAL A 188 -59.37 -0.24 -14.70
N SER A 189 -60.08 0.84 -15.07
CA SER A 189 -59.69 2.23 -14.79
C SER A 189 -59.66 2.53 -13.30
N ASP A 190 -60.76 2.25 -12.60
CA ASP A 190 -60.94 2.49 -11.17
C ASP A 190 -62.04 1.56 -10.62
N PRO A 191 -61.71 0.58 -9.74
CA PRO A 191 -62.68 -0.36 -9.19
C PRO A 191 -63.87 0.27 -8.47
N THR A 192 -63.77 1.52 -7.98
CA THR A 192 -64.87 2.24 -7.33
C THR A 192 -65.99 2.63 -8.29
N LEU A 193 -65.72 2.62 -9.60
CA LEU A 193 -66.69 2.89 -10.66
C LEU A 193 -67.65 1.70 -10.90
N GLY A 194 -67.26 0.47 -10.55
CA GLY A 194 -68.08 -0.74 -10.75
C GLY A 194 -69.49 -0.65 -10.13
N PRO A 195 -69.62 -0.38 -8.83
CA PRO A 195 -70.93 -0.19 -8.19
C PRO A 195 -71.72 1.01 -8.70
N LYS A 196 -71.06 1.99 -9.34
CA LYS A 196 -71.71 3.19 -9.90
C LYS A 196 -72.33 2.89 -11.27
N ILE A 197 -71.61 2.19 -12.16
CA ILE A 197 -72.16 1.75 -13.44
C ILE A 197 -73.24 0.67 -13.28
N ASP A 198 -73.17 -0.17 -12.23
CA ASP A 198 -74.21 -1.16 -11.94
C ASP A 198 -75.58 -0.55 -11.68
N LYS A 199 -75.63 0.68 -11.14
CA LYS A 199 -76.90 1.43 -11.03
C LYS A 199 -77.47 1.80 -12.39
N VAL A 200 -76.64 2.32 -13.30
CA VAL A 200 -77.05 2.65 -14.67
C VAL A 200 -77.61 1.42 -15.37
N ILE A 201 -76.90 0.28 -15.27
CA ILE A 201 -77.34 -1.00 -15.85
C ILE A 201 -78.68 -1.45 -15.25
N SER A 202 -78.86 -1.33 -13.93
CA SER A 202 -80.12 -1.73 -13.27
C SER A 202 -81.34 -0.90 -13.67
N MET A 203 -81.13 0.31 -14.22
CA MET A 203 -82.20 1.22 -14.67
C MET A 203 -82.55 1.05 -16.16
N ILE A 204 -81.79 0.27 -16.94
CA ILE A 204 -81.99 0.10 -18.38
C ILE A 204 -83.39 -0.41 -18.67
N ASP A 205 -83.78 -1.54 -18.08
CA ASP A 205 -85.05 -2.19 -18.44
C ASP A 205 -86.25 -1.31 -18.08
N ALA A 206 -86.28 -0.71 -16.88
CA ALA A 206 -87.31 0.23 -16.47
C ALA A 206 -87.39 1.47 -17.39
N TYR A 207 -86.25 1.98 -17.85
CA TYR A 207 -86.21 3.12 -18.77
C TYR A 207 -86.80 2.78 -20.15
N TYR A 208 -86.42 1.63 -20.74
CA TYR A 208 -86.95 1.24 -22.04
C TYR A 208 -88.39 0.74 -21.95
N ASP A 209 -88.82 0.08 -20.86
CA ASP A 209 -90.24 -0.24 -20.63
C ASP A 209 -91.09 1.05 -20.66
N TRP A 210 -90.68 2.05 -19.88
CA TRP A 210 -91.34 3.36 -19.85
C TRP A 210 -91.29 4.10 -21.20
N LEU A 211 -90.19 4.00 -21.95
CA LEU A 211 -90.06 4.63 -23.27
C LEU A 211 -90.92 3.93 -24.34
N ASP A 212 -91.00 2.60 -24.30
CA ASP A 212 -91.80 1.77 -25.21
C ASP A 212 -93.32 2.01 -24.99
N ASP A 213 -93.74 2.27 -23.73
CA ASP A 213 -95.11 2.61 -23.34
C ASP A 213 -95.50 4.10 -23.59
N GLN A 214 -94.69 4.88 -24.31
CA GLN A 214 -94.95 6.30 -24.54
C GLN A 214 -96.30 6.55 -25.28
N PRO A 215 -97.22 7.36 -24.70
CA PRO A 215 -98.50 7.68 -25.33
C PRO A 215 -98.34 8.38 -26.68
N GLY A 216 -99.01 7.84 -27.71
CA GLY A 216 -98.99 8.39 -29.07
C GLY A 216 -99.79 9.68 -29.24
N VAL A 217 -99.69 10.29 -30.42
CA VAL A 217 -100.27 11.62 -30.75
C VAL A 217 -101.80 11.76 -30.61
N ASN A 218 -102.52 10.64 -30.38
CA ASN A 218 -103.98 10.60 -30.23
C ASN A 218 -104.43 10.18 -28.82
N SER A 219 -103.51 10.05 -27.86
CA SER A 219 -103.80 9.66 -26.47
C SER A 219 -104.49 10.78 -25.69
N THR A 220 -105.16 10.45 -24.58
CA THR A 220 -105.77 11.45 -23.71
C THR A 220 -104.76 12.09 -22.75
N ASP A 221 -105.07 13.29 -22.26
CA ASP A 221 -104.26 13.95 -21.21
C ASP A 221 -104.07 13.03 -19.99
N THR A 222 -105.07 12.23 -19.62
CA THR A 222 -105.00 11.28 -18.51
C THR A 222 -103.98 10.18 -18.75
N ASP A 223 -103.91 9.64 -19.98
CA ASP A 223 -102.93 8.60 -20.33
C ASP A 223 -101.50 9.19 -20.27
N PHE A 224 -101.34 10.43 -20.73
CA PHE A 224 -100.06 11.15 -20.64
C PHE A 224 -99.63 11.45 -19.20
N PHE A 225 -100.56 11.85 -18.32
CA PHE A 225 -100.25 12.05 -16.90
C PHE A 225 -99.91 10.74 -16.18
N ASN A 226 -100.62 9.64 -16.49
CA ASN A 226 -100.32 8.32 -15.93
C ASN A 226 -98.91 7.86 -16.33
N TRP A 227 -98.54 7.98 -17.60
CA TRP A 227 -97.20 7.65 -18.11
C TRP A 227 -96.08 8.43 -17.39
N ILE A 228 -96.28 9.73 -17.10
CA ILE A 228 -95.31 10.51 -16.31
C ILE A 228 -95.20 9.98 -14.87
N VAL A 229 -96.32 9.62 -14.24
CA VAL A 229 -96.33 9.08 -12.87
C VAL A 229 -95.70 7.69 -12.82
N GLU A 230 -95.97 6.83 -13.80
CA GLU A 230 -95.37 5.50 -13.93
C GLU A 230 -93.84 5.57 -14.15
N GLY A 231 -93.36 6.54 -14.93
CA GLY A 231 -91.93 6.83 -15.06
C GLY A 231 -91.24 7.23 -13.75
N ASN A 232 -91.97 7.91 -12.85
CA ASN A 232 -91.49 8.23 -11.49
C ASN A 232 -91.50 6.99 -10.58
N ILE A 233 -92.56 6.18 -10.62
CA ILE A 233 -92.73 5.00 -9.75
C ILE A 233 -91.77 3.87 -10.11
N SER A 234 -91.57 3.62 -11.41
CA SER A 234 -90.61 2.63 -11.94
C SER A 234 -89.15 3.04 -11.73
N GLY A 235 -88.88 4.33 -11.51
CA GLY A 235 -87.54 4.89 -11.47
C GLY A 235 -86.92 5.16 -12.86
N ALA A 236 -87.65 4.91 -13.96
CA ALA A 236 -87.21 5.13 -15.34
C ALA A 236 -86.60 6.53 -15.56
N ILE A 237 -87.21 7.57 -14.98
CA ILE A 237 -86.73 8.95 -15.09
C ILE A 237 -85.32 9.18 -14.51
N ASN A 238 -84.85 8.28 -13.63
CA ASN A 238 -83.54 8.39 -12.99
C ASN A 238 -82.40 7.89 -13.89
N TYR A 239 -82.67 7.13 -14.96
CA TYR A 239 -81.65 6.57 -15.84
C TYR A 239 -80.67 7.64 -16.36
N THR A 240 -81.18 8.74 -16.92
CA THR A 240 -80.37 9.88 -17.39
C THR A 240 -79.59 10.56 -16.25
N SER A 241 -80.15 10.59 -15.03
CA SER A 241 -79.50 11.15 -13.84
C SER A 241 -78.35 10.27 -13.35
N GLU A 242 -78.54 8.95 -13.28
CA GLU A 242 -77.49 8.00 -12.89
C GLU A 242 -76.37 7.94 -13.94
N ILE A 243 -76.69 8.09 -15.24
CA ILE A 243 -75.68 8.27 -16.30
C ILE A 243 -74.83 9.53 -16.03
N GLY A 244 -75.47 10.67 -15.76
CA GLY A 244 -74.77 11.91 -15.46
C GLY A 244 -73.91 11.84 -14.18
N GLN A 245 -74.41 11.17 -13.13
CA GLN A 245 -73.64 10.89 -11.91
C GLN A 245 -72.41 10.02 -12.22
N PHE A 246 -72.60 8.92 -12.95
CA PHE A 246 -71.51 8.02 -13.34
C PHE A 246 -70.44 8.72 -14.19
N GLN A 247 -70.85 9.56 -15.16
CA GLN A 247 -69.93 10.36 -15.97
C GLN A 247 -69.12 11.35 -15.13
N ASN A 248 -69.76 12.03 -14.17
CA ASN A 248 -69.07 12.94 -13.25
C ASN A 248 -68.09 12.21 -12.33
N ASP A 249 -68.48 11.04 -11.80
CA ASP A 249 -67.63 10.18 -10.99
C ASP A 249 -66.39 9.67 -11.77
N ALA A 250 -66.59 9.26 -13.03
CA ALA A 250 -65.51 8.85 -13.92
C ALA A 250 -64.54 10.01 -14.20
N LEU A 251 -65.06 11.19 -14.53
CA LEU A 251 -64.25 12.41 -14.72
C LEU A 251 -63.46 12.77 -13.45
N LEU A 252 -64.08 12.67 -12.27
CA LEU A 252 -63.43 12.94 -11.00
C LEU A 252 -62.29 11.95 -10.71
N ALA A 253 -62.48 10.66 -11.00
CA ALA A 253 -61.42 9.65 -10.85
C ALA A 253 -60.20 9.96 -11.74
N VAL A 254 -60.42 10.45 -12.97
CA VAL A 254 -59.35 10.90 -13.86
C VAL A 254 -58.65 12.16 -13.34
N ILE A 255 -59.41 13.15 -12.84
CA ILE A 255 -58.84 14.40 -12.28
C ILE A 255 -57.95 14.10 -11.06
N ILE A 256 -58.43 13.28 -10.11
CA ILE A 256 -57.65 12.86 -8.94
C ILE A 256 -56.33 12.20 -9.36
N ARG A 257 -56.35 11.46 -10.47
CA ARG A 257 -55.15 10.80 -11.01
C ARG A 257 -54.21 11.77 -11.73
N MET A 258 -54.74 12.80 -12.41
CA MET A 258 -53.95 13.91 -12.97
C MET A 258 -53.23 14.68 -11.87
N ASP A 259 -53.90 15.01 -10.77
CA ASP A 259 -53.29 15.67 -9.61
C ASP A 259 -52.18 14.81 -8.97
N ALA A 260 -52.44 13.51 -8.80
CA ALA A 260 -51.43 12.56 -8.31
C ALA A 260 -50.22 12.47 -9.25
N ALA A 261 -50.43 12.45 -10.56
CA ALA A 261 -49.34 12.42 -11.55
C ALA A 261 -48.49 13.69 -11.52
N ILE A 262 -49.10 14.88 -11.39
CA ILE A 262 -48.39 16.16 -11.25
C ILE A 262 -47.48 16.13 -10.02
N SER A 263 -47.96 15.56 -8.90
CA SER A 263 -47.17 15.40 -7.68
C SER A 263 -46.00 14.40 -7.79
N LEU A 264 -46.00 13.48 -8.77
CA LEU A 264 -44.89 12.53 -8.99
C LEU A 264 -43.76 13.11 -9.83
N VAL A 265 -44.05 14.10 -10.67
CA VAL A 265 -43.10 14.72 -11.62
C VAL A 265 -42.53 16.04 -11.09
N SER A 266 -43.22 16.67 -10.13
CA SER A 266 -42.73 17.84 -9.37
C SER A 266 -41.55 17.52 -8.44
#